data_AF-A0A2W6SHV6-F1
#
_entry.id   AF-A0A2W6SHV6-F1
#
_cell.length_a   1.000
_cell.length_b   1.000
_cell.length_c   1.000
_cell.angle_alpha   90.00
_cell.angle_beta   90.00
_cell.angle_gamma   90.00
#
_symmetry.space_group_name_H-M   'P 1'
#
loop_
_entity.id
_entity.type
_entity.pdbx_description
1 polymer ?
#
loop_
_entity_poly.entity_id
_entity_poly.type
_entity_poly.pdbx_seq_one_letter_code
_entity_poly.pdbx_strand_id
1 'polypeptide(L)' 'MAIQSQETAAAFQKLLANKAIQAQRLAFVTNRALARLQARRLNARPGIAFFGDERSARAWLSA' A
#
# COMPACT_ATOMS: atom_id res chain seq x y z
N MET A 1 -18.48 -6.09 -10.31
CA MET A 1 -17.03 -6.34 -10.13
C MET A 1 -16.28 -5.18 -10.76
N ALA A 2 -16.01 -4.12 -9.99
CA ALA A 2 -15.34 -2.92 -10.51
C ALA A 2 -13.82 -3.17 -10.48
N ILE A 3 -13.29 -3.59 -11.62
CA ILE A 3 -11.85 -3.60 -11.86
C ILE A 3 -11.41 -2.15 -11.73
N GLN A 4 -10.59 -1.86 -10.72
CA GLN A 4 -10.01 -0.53 -10.52
C GLN A 4 -9.35 -0.08 -11.83
N SER A 5 -9.55 1.18 -12.23
CA SER A 5 -9.04 1.64 -13.52
C SER A 5 -7.52 1.42 -13.58
N GLN A 6 -7.03 1.02 -14.76
CA GLN A 6 -5.62 0.76 -14.97
C GLN A 6 -4.76 2.00 -14.67
N GLU A 7 -5.32 3.20 -14.82
CA GLU A 7 -4.73 4.47 -14.37
C GLU A 7 -4.47 4.51 -12.85
N THR A 8 -5.39 4.00 -12.04
CA THR A 8 -5.22 3.97 -10.58
C THR A 8 -4.09 3.02 -10.18
N ALA A 9 -4.00 1.87 -10.85
CA ALA A 9 -2.88 0.93 -10.64
C ALA A 9 -1.54 1.52 -11.08
N ALA A 10 -1.51 2.20 -12.24
CA ALA A 10 -0.31 2.86 -12.76
C ALA A 10 0.16 4.02 -11.87
N ALA A 11 -0.76 4.81 -11.32
CA ALA A 11 -0.45 5.87 -10.36
C ALA A 11 0.17 5.29 -9.07
N PHE A 12 -0.38 4.18 -8.57
CA PHE A 12 0.19 3.45 -7.43
C PHE A 12 1.60 2.93 -7.72
N GLN A 13 1.83 2.35 -8.90
CA GLN A 13 3.15 1.88 -9.32
C GLN A 13 4.16 3.04 -9.42
N LYS A 14 3.77 4.20 -9.98
CA LYS A 14 4.63 5.39 -10.07
C LYS A 14 4.99 5.97 -8.70
N LEU A 15 4.03 6.03 -7.77
CA LEU A 15 4.27 6.47 -6.40
C LEU A 15 5.36 5.62 -5.73
N LEU A 16 5.33 4.31 -5.95
CA LEU A 16 6.21 3.34 -5.32
C LEU A 16 7.56 3.15 -6.02
N ALA A 17 7.62 3.43 -7.32
CA ALA A 17 8.85 3.45 -8.11
C ALA A 17 9.69 4.71 -7.84
N ASN A 18 9.14 5.72 -7.18
CA ASN A 18 9.88 6.91 -6.81
C ASN A 18 10.95 6.57 -5.75
N LYS A 19 12.21 6.57 -6.16
CA LYS A 19 13.38 6.30 -5.30
C LYS A 19 13.52 7.27 -4.12
N ALA A 20 12.77 8.37 -4.07
CA ALA A 20 12.65 9.21 -2.88
C ALA A 20 11.97 8.49 -1.70
N ILE A 21 11.18 7.44 -1.97
CA ILE A 21 10.63 6.54 -0.94
C ILE A 21 11.65 5.42 -0.70
N GLN A 22 12.79 5.76 -0.10
CA GLN A 22 13.73 4.81 0.54
C GLN A 22 13.20 4.27 1.87
N ALA A 23 11.89 4.36 2.12
CA ALA A 23 11.30 3.84 3.34
C ALA A 23 11.46 2.31 3.35
N GLN A 24 12.22 1.79 4.32
CA GLN A 24 12.37 0.37 4.58
C GLN A 24 11.01 -0.30 4.84
N ARG A 25 10.03 0.47 5.32
CA ARG A 25 8.68 0.02 5.67
C ARG A 25 7.63 1.03 5.20
N LEU A 26 6.57 0.53 4.56
CA LEU A 26 5.38 1.30 4.20
C LEU A 26 4.13 0.65 4.80
N ALA A 27 3.34 1.45 5.49
CA ALA A 27 2.05 1.04 6.04
C ALA A 27 0.91 1.75 5.31
N PHE A 28 -0.01 0.98 4.74
CA PHE A 28 -1.20 1.50 4.08
C PHE A 28 -2.43 1.31 4.96
N VAL A 29 -3.14 2.41 5.25
CA VAL A 29 -4.40 2.37 6.01
C VAL A 29 -5.56 2.42 5.02
N THR A 30 -6.38 1.38 4.98
CA THR A 30 -7.57 1.34 4.13
C THR A 30 -8.67 0.48 4.73
N ASN A 31 -9.89 1.03 4.76
CA ASN A 31 -11.07 0.29 5.21
C ASN A 31 -11.77 -0.49 4.09
N ARG A 32 -11.24 -0.43 2.86
CA ARG A 32 -11.82 -1.08 1.68
C ARG A 32 -11.07 -2.38 1.37
N ALA A 33 -11.74 -3.51 1.53
CA ALA A 33 -11.17 -4.84 1.28
C ALA A 33 -10.60 -5.01 -0.15
N LEU A 34 -11.26 -4.42 -1.15
CA LEU A 34 -10.79 -4.45 -2.54
C LEU A 34 -9.50 -3.64 -2.75
N ALA A 35 -9.40 -2.45 -2.15
CA ALA A 35 -8.17 -1.65 -2.22
C ALA A 35 -7.00 -2.41 -1.57
N ARG A 36 -7.25 -3.11 -0.46
CA ARG A 36 -6.27 -3.98 0.20
C ARG A 36 -5.80 -5.12 -0.71
N LEU A 37 -6.73 -5.81 -1.37
CA LEU A 37 -6.40 -6.94 -2.25
C LEU A 37 -5.60 -6.50 -3.47
N GLN A 38 -5.99 -5.39 -4.10
CA GLN A 38 -5.29 -4.84 -5.28
C GLN A 38 -3.90 -4.33 -4.91
N ALA A 39 -3.79 -3.60 -3.79
CA ALA A 39 -2.51 -3.10 -3.34
C ALA A 39 -1.57 -4.24 -2.90
N ARG A 40 -2.06 -5.34 -2.30
CA ARG A 40 -1.22 -6.53 -2.05
C ARG A 40 -0.69 -7.17 -3.34
N ARG A 41 -1.51 -7.27 -4.39
CA ARG A 41 -1.11 -7.84 -5.68
C ARG A 41 -0.04 -7.01 -6.39
N LEU A 42 -0.15 -5.70 -6.31
CA LEU A 42 0.79 -4.78 -6.97
C LEU A 42 2.13 -4.66 -6.20
N ASN A 43 2.15 -5.04 -4.92
CA ASN A 43 3.22 -4.67 -3.98
C ASN A 43 3.80 -5.86 -3.21
N ALA A 44 4.12 -6.95 -3.91
CA ALA A 44 4.78 -8.13 -3.33
C ALA A 44 6.27 -7.87 -3.00
N ARG A 45 6.59 -6.83 -2.22
CA ARG A 45 7.93 -6.59 -1.67
C ARG A 45 7.91 -6.68 -0.15
N PRO A 46 8.99 -7.19 0.49
CA PRO A 46 9.14 -7.12 1.93
C PRO A 46 9.09 -5.66 2.41
N GLY A 47 8.51 -5.42 3.59
CA GLY A 47 8.35 -4.07 4.15
C GLY A 47 7.07 -3.35 3.75
N ILE A 48 6.03 -4.04 3.23
CA ILE A 48 4.71 -3.44 3.01
C ILE A 48 3.65 -4.15 3.86
N ALA A 49 2.87 -3.37 4.62
CA ALA A 49 1.77 -3.88 5.44
C ALA A 49 0.49 -3.03 5.28
N PHE A 50 -0.67 -3.65 5.51
CA PHE A 50 -1.99 -3.03 5.36
C PHE A 50 -2.77 -3.09 6.68
N PHE A 51 -3.38 -1.96 7.06
CA PHE A 51 -4.07 -1.80 8.33
C PHE A 51 -5.47 -1.22 8.12
N GLY A 52 -6.37 -1.49 9.07
CA GLY A 52 -7.71 -0.89 9.12
C GLY A 52 -7.72 0.47 9.80
N ASP A 53 -6.71 0.74 10.64
CA ASP A 53 -6.60 1.94 11.45
C ASP A 53 -5.17 2.50 11.47
N GLU A 54 -5.06 3.79 11.73
CA GLU A 54 -3.78 4.51 11.73
C GLU A 54 -2.88 4.12 12.92
N ARG A 55 -3.47 3.82 14.08
CA ARG A 55 -2.73 3.50 15.29
C ARG A 55 -1.90 2.22 15.10
N SER A 56 -2.51 1.16 14.57
CA SER A 56 -1.83 -0.10 14.26
C SER A 56 -0.74 0.09 13.19
N ALA A 57 -1.02 0.89 12.16
CA ALA A 57 -0.04 1.20 11.12
C ALA A 57 1.21 1.89 11.67
N ARG A 58 1.02 2.89 12.55
CA ARG A 58 2.10 3.66 13.16
C ARG A 58 2.92 2.81 14.14
N ALA A 59 2.27 1.97 14.94
CA ALA A 59 2.95 1.03 15.82
C ALA A 59 3.85 0.07 15.03
N TRP A 60 3.36 -0.45 13.90
CA TRP A 60 4.18 -1.30 13.04
C TRP A 60 5.34 -0.55 12.38
N LEU A 61 5.17 0.71 11.97
CA LEU A 61 6.26 1.49 11.36
C LEU A 61 7.40 1.82 12.34
N SER A 62 7.12 1.83 13.65
CA SER A 62 8.07 2.21 14.70
C SER A 62 8.60 1.05 15.53
N ALA A 63 8.08 -0.16 15.33
CA ALA A 63 8.62 -1.42 15.86
C ALA A 63 9.88 -1.85 15.11
#